data_AF-A0A523ZB52-F1
#
_entry.id   AF-A0A523ZB52-F1
#
_cell.length_a   1.000
_cell.length_b   1.000
_cell.length_c   1.000
_cell.angle_alpha   90.00
_cell.angle_beta   90.00
_cell.angle_gamma   90.00
#
_symmetry.space_group_name_H-M   'P 1'
#
loop_
_entity.id
_entity.type
_entity.pdbx_description
1 polymer ?
#
loop_
_entity_poly.entity_id
_entity_poly.type
_entity_poly.pdbx_seq_one_letter_code
_entity_poly.pdbx_strand_id
1 'polypeptide(L)'
;MKDPLDELINFAERTYVRLEAETLIMDCIERGEPKPFFKLLEELILAGTSSLSVLREILDVIRVIKAGLGKEGLDVRQDLVDAMAEFGIALPKLLSSEDPEAFRQICGYEMRYKVNEIAYHLEIEESALLEEICIEAGNKVTAIAGRMAILTQLEENVQDWIDGLAYDAVHKFDYSGWNHDQSISH
;
A
#
# COMPACT_ATOMS: atom_id res chain seq x y z
N MET A 1 -12.24 35.91 0.81
CA MET A 1 -11.30 35.43 1.84
C MET A 1 -12.07 34.41 2.66
N LYS A 2 -11.60 33.16 2.74
CA LYS A 2 -12.17 32.18 3.68
C LYS A 2 -11.80 32.63 5.10
N ASP A 3 -12.68 32.40 6.06
CA ASP A 3 -12.42 32.70 7.47
C ASP A 3 -11.25 31.81 7.95
N PRO A 4 -10.20 32.37 8.58
CA PRO A 4 -9.12 31.57 9.17
C PRO A 4 -9.61 30.46 10.10
N LEU A 5 -10.77 30.64 10.75
CA LEU A 5 -11.39 29.62 11.59
C LEU A 5 -11.92 28.44 10.76
N ASP A 6 -12.54 28.71 9.61
CA ASP A 6 -13.01 27.67 8.70
C ASP A 6 -11.84 26.86 8.12
N GLU A 7 -10.71 27.51 7.82
CA GLU A 7 -9.50 26.82 7.37
C GLU A 7 -8.93 25.89 8.44
N LEU A 8 -8.91 26.34 9.70
CA LEU A 8 -8.46 25.53 10.82
C LEU A 8 -9.38 24.32 11.08
N ILE A 9 -10.70 24.52 11.01
CA ILE A 9 -11.69 23.45 11.16
C ILE A 9 -11.54 22.41 10.05
N ASN A 10 -11.48 22.85 8.78
CA ASN A 10 -11.28 21.94 7.66
C ASN A 10 -9.96 21.14 7.78
N PHE A 11 -8.89 21.78 8.27
CA PHE A 11 -7.63 21.09 8.52
C PHE A 11 -7.78 20.02 9.60
N ALA A 12 -8.39 20.37 10.75
CA ALA A 12 -8.63 19.43 11.84
C ALA A 12 -9.49 18.23 11.40
N GLU A 13 -10.54 18.46 10.62
CA GLU A 13 -11.38 17.39 10.07
C GLU A 13 -10.58 16.45 9.15
N ARG A 14 -9.76 16.99 8.25
CA ARG A 14 -8.89 16.18 7.38
C ARG A 14 -7.88 15.37 8.18
N THR A 15 -7.26 15.97 9.19
CA THR A 15 -6.33 15.27 10.08
C THR A 15 -7.02 14.14 10.85
N TYR A 16 -8.22 14.40 11.38
CA TYR A 16 -9.01 13.38 12.07
C TYR A 16 -9.36 12.22 11.15
N VAL A 17 -9.85 12.49 9.94
CA VAL A 17 -10.13 11.47 8.92
C VAL A 17 -8.90 10.63 8.62
N ARG A 18 -7.73 11.26 8.43
CA ARG A 18 -6.48 10.54 8.17
C ARG A 18 -6.11 9.59 9.32
N LEU A 19 -6.22 10.06 10.56
CA LEU A 19 -5.87 9.25 11.74
C LEU A 19 -6.78 8.02 11.90
N GLU A 20 -8.09 8.21 11.74
CA GLU A 20 -9.06 7.13 11.82
C GLU A 20 -8.87 6.13 10.67
N ALA A 21 -8.62 6.63 9.45
CA ALA A 21 -8.33 5.81 8.29
C ALA A 21 -7.05 4.99 8.49
N GLU A 22 -5.96 5.63 8.96
CA GLU A 22 -4.70 4.97 9.25
C GLU A 22 -4.88 3.84 10.27
N THR A 23 -5.60 4.12 11.37
CA THR A 23 -5.87 3.11 12.40
C THR A 23 -6.63 1.90 11.83
N LEU A 24 -7.69 2.15 11.06
CA LEU A 24 -8.48 1.08 10.46
C LEU A 24 -7.68 0.27 9.42
N ILE A 25 -6.89 0.94 8.59
CA ILE A 25 -6.04 0.30 7.57
C ILE A 25 -5.00 -0.58 8.26
N MET A 26 -4.34 -0.08 9.32
CA MET A 26 -3.36 -0.85 10.09
C MET A 26 -3.99 -2.09 10.73
N ASP A 27 -5.16 -1.96 11.34
CA ASP A 27 -5.90 -3.12 11.88
C ASP A 27 -6.20 -4.17 10.80
N CYS A 28 -6.59 -3.75 9.59
CA CYS A 28 -6.86 -4.65 8.48
C CYS A 28 -5.59 -5.38 8.03
N ILE A 29 -4.47 -4.66 7.96
CA ILE A 29 -3.15 -5.20 7.59
C ILE A 29 -2.68 -6.23 8.63
N GLU A 30 -2.79 -5.91 9.92
CA GLU A 30 -2.34 -6.78 11.02
C GLU A 30 -3.17 -8.06 11.11
N ARG A 31 -4.48 -7.96 10.90
CA ARG A 31 -5.40 -9.11 10.98
C ARG A 31 -5.48 -9.92 9.69
N GLY A 32 -4.99 -9.38 8.58
CA GLY A 32 -5.15 -10.02 7.29
C GLY A 32 -6.56 -9.92 6.71
N GLU A 33 -7.41 -9.04 7.24
CA GLU A 33 -8.85 -9.01 6.96
C GLU A 33 -9.30 -7.61 6.49
N PRO A 34 -9.65 -7.41 5.20
CA PRO A 34 -10.06 -6.11 4.67
C PRO A 34 -11.53 -5.76 4.96
N LYS A 35 -12.30 -6.68 5.54
CA LYS A 35 -13.75 -6.56 5.72
C LYS A 35 -14.19 -5.32 6.52
N PRO A 36 -13.53 -4.94 7.63
CA PRO A 36 -13.89 -3.71 8.35
C PRO A 36 -13.75 -2.46 7.49
N PHE A 37 -12.70 -2.38 6.67
CA PHE A 37 -12.48 -1.29 5.73
C PHE A 37 -13.57 -1.22 4.66
N PHE A 38 -13.98 -2.37 4.10
CA PHE A 38 -15.04 -2.38 3.08
C PHE A 38 -16.39 -1.90 3.61
N LYS A 39 -16.70 -2.11 4.89
CA LYS A 39 -17.92 -1.55 5.50
C LYS A 39 -17.87 -0.02 5.57
N LEU A 40 -16.74 0.56 5.97
CA LEU A 40 -16.56 2.01 5.93
C LEU A 40 -16.72 2.53 4.49
N LEU A 41 -16.11 1.84 3.53
CA LEU A 41 -16.20 2.20 2.13
C LEU A 41 -17.66 2.19 1.64
N GLU A 42 -18.44 1.16 1.98
CA GLU A 42 -19.89 1.10 1.70
C GLU A 42 -20.64 2.30 2.27
N GLU A 43 -20.38 2.71 3.51
CA GLU A 43 -21.01 3.88 4.12
C GLU A 43 -20.66 5.17 3.38
N LEU A 44 -19.39 5.34 2.97
CA LEU A 44 -18.94 6.49 2.20
C LEU A 44 -19.55 6.51 0.79
N ILE A 45 -19.74 5.35 0.16
CA ILE A 45 -20.43 5.23 -1.14
C ILE A 45 -21.90 5.63 -1.00
N LEU A 46 -22.58 5.20 0.07
CA LEU A 46 -23.97 5.59 0.34
C LEU A 46 -24.13 7.10 0.58
N ALA A 47 -23.11 7.75 1.15
CA ALA A 47 -23.06 9.22 1.26
C ALA A 47 -22.85 9.93 -0.10
N GLY A 48 -22.54 9.18 -1.16
CA GLY A 48 -22.45 9.67 -2.53
C GLY A 48 -21.32 10.67 -2.74
N THR A 49 -21.49 11.62 -3.66
CA THR A 49 -20.43 12.56 -4.08
C THR A 49 -19.90 13.45 -2.95
N SER A 50 -20.62 13.56 -1.84
CA SER A 50 -20.19 14.31 -0.66
C SER A 50 -18.99 13.67 0.06
N SER A 51 -18.77 12.35 -0.11
CA SER A 51 -17.66 11.62 0.51
C SER A 51 -16.36 11.63 -0.31
N LEU A 52 -16.36 12.22 -1.52
CA LEU A 52 -15.21 12.21 -2.42
C LEU A 52 -13.93 12.79 -1.80
N SER A 53 -14.04 13.84 -0.98
CA SER A 53 -12.89 14.39 -0.26
C SER A 53 -12.32 13.40 0.74
N VAL A 54 -13.18 12.72 1.50
CA VAL A 54 -12.81 11.70 2.49
C VAL A 54 -12.14 10.50 1.80
N LEU A 55 -12.70 10.02 0.70
CA LEU A 55 -12.12 8.90 -0.07
C LEU A 55 -10.73 9.23 -0.60
N ARG A 56 -10.49 10.48 -1.02
CA ARG A 56 -9.15 10.93 -1.44
C ARG A 56 -8.16 10.97 -0.28
N GLU A 57 -8.59 11.42 0.91
CA GLU A 57 -7.72 11.36 2.10
C GLU A 57 -7.36 9.91 2.45
N ILE A 58 -8.33 9.00 2.40
CA ILE A 58 -8.10 7.58 2.66
C ILE A 58 -7.12 7.00 1.63
N LEU A 59 -7.29 7.31 0.35
CA LEU A 59 -6.38 6.87 -0.71
C LEU A 59 -4.94 7.36 -0.48
N ASP A 60 -4.78 8.62 -0.07
CA ASP A 60 -3.47 9.19 0.26
C ASP A 60 -2.82 8.43 1.44
N VAL A 61 -3.60 8.11 2.48
CA VAL A 61 -3.11 7.31 3.62
C VAL A 61 -2.64 5.92 3.16
N ILE A 62 -3.44 5.22 2.34
CA ILE A 62 -3.07 3.91 1.78
C ILE A 62 -1.73 4.00 1.03
N ARG A 63 -1.57 5.01 0.17
CA ARG A 63 -0.33 5.21 -0.60
C ARG A 63 0.88 5.52 0.26
N VAL A 64 0.71 6.31 1.32
CA VAL A 64 1.79 6.61 2.28
C VAL A 64 2.25 5.34 2.99
N ILE A 65 1.31 4.53 3.51
CA ILE A 65 1.62 3.27 4.17
C ILE A 65 2.30 2.30 3.19
N LYS A 66 1.77 2.20 1.96
CA LYS A 66 2.32 1.35 0.89
C LYS A 66 3.75 1.72 0.53
N ALA A 67 4.05 3.03 0.41
CA ALA A 67 5.41 3.51 0.19
C ALA A 67 6.34 3.17 1.37
N GLY A 68 5.85 3.30 2.60
CA GLY A 68 6.57 2.90 3.81
C GLY A 68 6.96 1.41 3.81
N LEU A 69 6.00 0.53 3.52
CA LEU A 69 6.25 -0.91 3.41
C LEU A 69 7.16 -1.27 2.24
N GLY A 70 7.06 -0.55 1.12
CA GLY A 70 7.98 -0.71 -0.01
C GLY A 70 9.42 -0.42 0.42
N LYS A 71 9.62 0.65 1.19
CA LYS A 71 10.93 0.98 1.77
C LYS A 71 11.41 -0.08 2.76
N GLU A 72 10.56 -0.52 3.69
CA GLU A 72 10.90 -1.59 4.63
C GLU A 72 11.37 -2.86 3.91
N GLY A 73 10.71 -3.24 2.81
CA GLY A 73 11.15 -4.36 1.99
C GLY A 73 12.54 -4.14 1.39
N LEU A 74 12.82 -2.95 0.85
CA LEU A 74 14.13 -2.60 0.31
C LEU A 74 15.23 -2.65 1.38
N ASP A 75 14.92 -2.21 2.60
CA ASP A 75 15.82 -2.25 3.74
C ASP A 75 16.15 -3.71 4.12
N VAL A 76 15.15 -4.60 4.22
CA VAL A 76 15.38 -6.04 4.47
C VAL A 76 16.27 -6.68 3.40
N ARG A 77 16.10 -6.28 2.14
CA ARG A 77 16.96 -6.75 1.05
C ARG A 77 18.40 -6.27 1.23
N GLN A 78 18.60 -5.02 1.61
CA GLN A 78 19.93 -4.45 1.81
C GLN A 78 20.63 -5.13 2.99
N ASP A 79 19.93 -5.30 4.11
CA ASP A 79 20.42 -6.02 5.28
C ASP A 79 20.87 -7.45 4.93
N LEU A 80 20.09 -8.15 4.09
CA LEU A 80 20.43 -9.50 3.64
C LEU A 80 21.70 -9.52 2.78
N VAL A 81 21.85 -8.55 1.87
CA VAL A 81 23.05 -8.44 1.02
C VAL A 81 24.28 -8.13 1.86
N ASP A 82 24.16 -7.21 2.82
CA ASP A 82 25.26 -6.84 3.71
C ASP A 82 25.66 -8.01 4.61
N ALA A 83 24.70 -8.73 5.19
CA ALA A 83 24.96 -9.95 5.95
C ALA A 83 25.66 -11.03 5.11
N MET A 84 25.22 -11.26 3.86
CA MET A 84 25.87 -12.22 2.96
C MET A 84 27.31 -11.82 2.61
N ALA A 85 27.59 -10.52 2.48
CA ALA A 85 28.93 -10.03 2.20
C ALA A 85 29.91 -10.34 3.34
N GLU A 86 29.45 -10.41 4.59
CA GLU A 86 30.26 -10.84 5.75
C GLU A 86 30.75 -12.29 5.61
N PHE A 87 29.97 -13.15 4.96
CA PHE A 87 30.34 -14.53 4.62
C PHE A 87 31.11 -14.64 3.29
N GLY A 88 31.52 -13.52 2.68
CA GLY A 88 32.20 -13.52 1.39
C GLY A 88 31.28 -13.84 0.19
N ILE A 89 29.97 -13.79 0.37
CA ILE A 89 28.97 -14.09 -0.67
C ILE A 89 28.49 -12.78 -1.29
N ALA A 90 28.81 -12.58 -2.57
CA ALA A 90 28.32 -11.42 -3.33
C ALA A 90 27.17 -11.82 -4.27
N LEU A 91 25.99 -11.21 -4.10
CA LEU A 91 24.83 -11.41 -4.98
C LEU A 91 24.42 -10.13 -5.71
N PRO A 92 25.20 -9.68 -6.71
CA PRO A 92 24.98 -8.39 -7.39
C PRO A 92 23.64 -8.28 -8.14
N LYS A 93 22.94 -9.39 -8.40
CA LYS A 93 21.67 -9.41 -9.13
C LYS A 93 20.42 -9.21 -8.26
N LEU A 94 20.51 -9.36 -6.93
CA LEU A 94 19.38 -9.08 -6.02
C LEU A 94 19.03 -7.60 -5.96
N LEU A 95 20.02 -6.73 -6.20
CA LEU A 95 19.91 -5.27 -6.12
C LEU A 95 19.32 -4.62 -7.38
N SER A 96 19.15 -5.38 -8.48
CA SER A 96 18.89 -4.79 -9.81
C SER A 96 17.41 -4.53 -10.12
N SER A 97 16.49 -5.00 -9.28
CA SER A 97 15.06 -4.86 -9.49
C SER A 97 14.44 -3.98 -8.40
N GLU A 98 13.87 -2.84 -8.79
CA GLU A 98 13.03 -1.98 -7.92
C GLU A 98 11.60 -2.55 -7.77
N ASP A 99 11.30 -3.69 -8.40
CA ASP A 99 9.97 -4.28 -8.43
C ASP A 99 9.64 -5.00 -7.11
N PRO A 100 8.44 -4.82 -6.53
CA PRO A 100 7.92 -5.67 -5.46
C PRO A 100 7.96 -7.18 -5.77
N GLU A 101 8.00 -7.61 -7.03
CA GLU A 101 8.23 -9.03 -7.37
C GLU A 101 9.68 -9.49 -7.10
N ALA A 102 10.65 -8.57 -6.98
CA ALA A 102 12.02 -8.88 -6.56
C ALA A 102 12.05 -9.53 -5.16
N PHE A 103 11.10 -9.19 -4.30
CA PHE A 103 10.94 -9.76 -2.97
C PHE A 103 10.65 -11.27 -3.00
N ARG A 104 9.89 -11.74 -4.00
CA ARG A 104 9.66 -13.20 -4.16
C ARG A 104 10.94 -13.95 -4.49
N GLN A 105 11.95 -13.28 -5.07
CA GLN A 105 13.24 -13.90 -5.36
C GLN A 105 14.00 -14.23 -4.07
N ILE A 106 13.81 -13.46 -3.00
CA ILE A 106 14.40 -13.72 -1.67
C ILE A 106 13.86 -15.02 -1.07
N CYS A 107 12.56 -15.27 -1.25
CA CYS A 107 11.90 -16.48 -0.77
C CYS A 107 12.07 -17.68 -1.71
N GLY A 108 12.71 -17.49 -2.87
CA GLY A 108 12.77 -18.48 -3.94
C GLY A 108 13.77 -19.62 -3.69
N TYR A 109 13.40 -20.83 -4.12
CA TYR A 109 14.32 -21.97 -4.18
C TYR A 109 15.60 -21.63 -4.95
N GLU A 110 15.49 -20.82 -6.01
CA GLU A 110 16.64 -20.38 -6.81
C GLU A 110 17.68 -19.59 -6.03
N MET A 111 17.25 -18.74 -5.09
CA MET A 111 18.18 -17.98 -4.26
C MET A 111 18.89 -18.91 -3.28
N ARG A 112 18.15 -19.80 -2.61
CA ARG A 112 18.75 -20.80 -1.71
C ARG A 112 19.75 -21.70 -2.43
N TYR A 113 19.41 -22.12 -3.64
CA TYR A 113 20.29 -22.93 -4.48
C TYR A 113 21.59 -22.19 -4.83
N LYS A 114 21.48 -20.94 -5.32
CA LYS A 114 22.65 -20.11 -5.67
C LYS A 114 23.51 -19.78 -4.45
N VAL A 115 22.90 -19.50 -3.31
CA VAL A 115 23.61 -19.27 -2.04
C VAL A 115 24.38 -20.51 -1.67
N ASN A 116 23.77 -21.70 -1.70
CA ASN A 116 24.45 -22.96 -1.40
C ASN A 116 25.57 -23.30 -2.40
N GLU A 117 25.42 -22.96 -3.68
CA GLU A 117 26.50 -23.14 -4.66
C GLU A 117 27.72 -22.26 -4.36
N ILE A 118 27.51 -21.02 -3.89
CA ILE A 118 28.61 -20.08 -3.58
C ILE A 118 29.20 -20.37 -2.19
N ALA A 119 28.35 -20.77 -1.24
CA ALA A 119 28.68 -21.03 0.16
C ALA A 119 29.41 -22.37 0.42
N TYR A 120 29.76 -23.15 -0.61
CA TYR A 120 30.38 -24.48 -0.46
C TYR A 120 31.70 -24.50 0.34
N HIS A 121 32.33 -23.32 0.50
CA HIS A 121 33.60 -23.13 1.17
C HIS A 121 33.46 -22.76 2.66
N LEU A 122 32.23 -22.50 3.13
CA LEU A 122 31.94 -22.12 4.50
C LEU A 122 32.04 -23.34 5.43
N GLU A 123 32.41 -23.09 6.68
CA GLU A 123 32.32 -24.10 7.72
C GLU A 123 30.85 -24.42 8.04
N ILE A 124 30.61 -25.57 8.68
CA ILE A 124 29.24 -26.03 8.99
C ILE A 124 28.49 -25.00 9.84
N GLU A 125 29.18 -24.36 10.79
CA GLU A 125 28.59 -23.35 11.68
C GLU A 125 28.23 -22.06 10.91
N GLU A 126 29.12 -21.59 10.03
CA GLU A 126 28.88 -20.42 9.18
C GLU A 126 27.73 -20.68 8.18
N SER A 127 27.68 -21.88 7.60
CA SER A 127 26.60 -22.29 6.71
C SER A 127 25.25 -22.33 7.42
N ALA A 128 25.20 -22.80 8.67
CA ALA A 128 23.98 -22.83 9.46
C ALA A 128 23.48 -21.43 9.80
N LEU A 129 24.39 -20.52 10.18
CA LEU A 129 24.06 -19.12 10.47
C LEU A 129 23.55 -18.38 9.23
N LEU A 130 24.20 -18.58 8.08
CA LEU A 130 23.76 -18.01 6.82
C LEU A 130 22.36 -18.50 6.41
N GLU A 131 22.06 -19.78 6.62
CA GLU A 131 20.73 -20.33 6.35
C GLU A 131 19.67 -19.69 7.26
N GLU A 132 19.97 -19.49 8.54
CA GLU A 132 19.08 -18.81 9.49
C GLU A 132 18.77 -17.37 9.04
N ILE A 133 19.80 -16.60 8.68
CA ILE A 133 19.66 -15.22 8.16
C ILE A 133 18.76 -15.20 6.90
N CYS A 134 18.96 -16.14 5.98
CA CYS A 134 18.14 -16.24 4.77
C CYS A 134 16.68 -16.57 5.09
N ILE A 135 16.44 -17.47 6.03
CA ILE A 135 15.08 -17.83 6.48
C ILE A 135 14.41 -16.64 7.13
N GLU A 136 15.11 -15.92 8.02
CA GLU A 136 14.58 -14.74 8.69
C GLU A 136 14.20 -13.64 7.69
N ALA A 137 15.10 -13.32 6.75
CA ALA A 137 14.83 -12.35 5.70
C ALA A 137 13.64 -12.78 4.82
N GLY A 138 13.56 -14.06 4.44
CA GLY A 138 12.43 -14.60 3.70
C GLY A 138 11.10 -14.47 4.45
N ASN A 139 11.08 -14.70 5.77
CA ASN A 139 9.89 -14.53 6.60
C ASN A 139 9.45 -13.07 6.67
N LYS A 140 10.39 -12.13 6.89
CA LYS A 140 10.12 -10.69 6.90
C LYS A 140 9.52 -10.24 5.57
N VAL A 141 10.14 -10.64 4.47
CA VAL A 141 9.68 -10.30 3.12
C VAL A 141 8.29 -10.88 2.82
N THR A 142 8.03 -12.11 3.24
CA THR A 142 6.70 -12.75 3.07
C THR A 142 5.63 -11.98 3.83
N ALA A 143 5.92 -11.53 5.06
CA ALA A 143 5.01 -10.70 5.84
C ALA A 143 4.72 -9.37 5.13
N ILE A 144 5.77 -8.67 4.66
CA ILE A 144 5.64 -7.40 3.91
C ILE A 144 4.79 -7.61 2.65
N ALA A 145 5.02 -8.68 1.89
CA ALA A 145 4.25 -9.00 0.69
C ALA A 145 2.76 -9.25 0.99
N GLY A 146 2.45 -9.95 2.10
CA GLY A 146 1.07 -10.15 2.54
C GLY A 146 0.36 -8.83 2.88
N ARG A 147 1.05 -7.94 3.61
CA ARG A 147 0.54 -6.60 3.94
C ARG A 147 0.34 -5.74 2.68
N MET A 148 1.28 -5.79 1.75
CA MET A 148 1.24 -5.11 0.45
C MET A 148 0.04 -5.57 -0.41
N ALA A 149 -0.28 -6.87 -0.37
CA ALA A 149 -1.41 -7.42 -1.10
C ALA A 149 -2.75 -6.84 -0.60
N ILE A 150 -2.91 -6.75 0.73
CA ILE A 150 -4.10 -6.13 1.34
C ILE A 150 -4.18 -4.66 0.95
N LEU A 151 -3.10 -3.90 1.12
CA LEU A 151 -3.06 -2.49 0.75
C LEU A 151 -3.40 -2.25 -0.72
N THR A 152 -2.90 -3.10 -1.62
CA THR A 152 -3.22 -3.02 -3.05
C THR A 152 -4.70 -3.28 -3.30
N GLN A 153 -5.28 -4.27 -2.63
CA GLN A 153 -6.73 -4.51 -2.69
C GLN A 153 -7.52 -3.30 -2.18
N LEU A 154 -7.13 -2.70 -1.05
CA LEU A 154 -7.81 -1.51 -0.51
C LEU A 154 -7.68 -0.32 -1.48
N GLU A 155 -6.49 -0.08 -2.02
CA GLU A 155 -6.21 0.99 -2.98
C GLU A 155 -7.09 0.89 -4.22
N GLU A 156 -7.13 -0.30 -4.84
CA GLU A 156 -7.92 -0.56 -6.05
C GLU A 156 -9.41 -0.31 -5.81
N ASN A 157 -9.95 -0.77 -4.68
CA ASN A 157 -11.36 -0.57 -4.35
C ASN A 157 -11.66 0.93 -4.15
N VAL A 158 -10.84 1.65 -3.37
CA VAL A 158 -11.06 3.09 -3.16
C VAL A 158 -10.97 3.86 -4.47
N GLN A 159 -10.00 3.54 -5.32
CA GLN A 159 -9.81 4.21 -6.61
C GLN A 159 -11.02 3.99 -7.54
N ASP A 160 -11.52 2.77 -7.64
CA ASP A 160 -12.71 2.44 -8.45
C ASP A 160 -13.94 3.26 -8.02
N TRP A 161 -14.17 3.38 -6.71
CA TRP A 161 -15.28 4.17 -6.19
C TRP A 161 -15.09 5.67 -6.35
N ILE A 162 -13.87 6.20 -6.22
CA ILE A 162 -13.59 7.60 -6.53
C ILE A 162 -13.92 7.88 -8.00
N ASP A 163 -13.52 7.01 -8.91
CA ASP A 163 -13.75 7.18 -10.34
C ASP A 163 -15.25 7.12 -10.67
N GLY A 164 -15.98 6.17 -10.06
CA GLY A 164 -17.43 6.04 -10.21
C GLY A 164 -18.21 7.24 -9.66
N LEU A 165 -17.87 7.72 -8.46
CA LEU A 165 -18.51 8.89 -7.85
C LEU A 165 -18.14 10.20 -8.56
N ALA A 166 -16.92 10.33 -9.06
CA ALA A 166 -16.51 11.48 -9.87
C ALA A 166 -17.29 11.51 -11.19
N TYR A 167 -17.49 10.36 -11.83
CA TYR A 167 -18.33 10.24 -13.01
C TYR A 167 -19.77 10.69 -12.73
N ASP A 168 -20.40 10.18 -11.66
CA ASP A 168 -21.77 10.56 -11.27
C ASP A 168 -21.88 12.07 -10.96
N ALA A 169 -20.88 12.65 -10.29
CA ALA A 169 -20.84 14.08 -10.01
C ALA A 169 -20.87 14.94 -11.28
N VAL A 170 -20.06 14.58 -12.28
CA VAL A 170 -19.99 15.31 -13.57
C VAL A 170 -21.33 15.21 -14.32
N HIS A 171 -21.93 14.02 -14.37
CA HIS A 171 -23.16 13.80 -15.15
C HIS A 171 -24.42 14.38 -14.49
N LYS A 172 -24.47 14.45 -13.15
CA LYS A 172 -25.52 15.16 -12.43
C LYS A 172 -25.48 16.67 -12.67
N PHE A 173 -24.29 17.24 -12.85
CA PHE A 173 -24.14 18.65 -13.23
C PHE A 173 -24.70 18.92 -14.64
N ASP A 174 -24.40 18.07 -15.63
CA ASP A 174 -24.88 18.23 -17.01
C ASP A 174 -26.42 18.12 -17.13
N TYR A 175 -27.05 17.21 -16.39
CA TYR A 175 -28.52 17.07 -16.39
C TYR A 175 -29.25 18.24 -15.70
N SER A 176 -28.61 18.92 -14.74
CA SER A 176 -29.20 20.07 -14.06
C SER A 176 -29.19 21.36 -14.89
N GLY A 177 -28.34 21.45 -15.93
CA GLY A 177 -28.24 22.60 -16.84
C GLY A 177 -29.27 22.62 -17.98
N TRP A 178 -29.95 21.50 -18.24
CA TRP A 178 -30.87 21.32 -19.38
C TRP A 178 -32.36 21.55 -19.06
N ASN A 179 -32.69 22.07 -17.87
CA ASN A 179 -34.09 22.22 -17.42
C ASN A 179 -34.52 23.66 -17.11
N HIS A 180 -33.99 24.66 -17.85
CA HIS A 180 -34.46 26.04 -17.69
C HIS A 180 -34.48 26.89 -18.96
N ASP A 181 -34.87 26.34 -20.13
CA ASP A 181 -35.23 27.21 -21.27
C ASP A 181 -36.13 26.57 -22.35
N GLN A 182 -37.15 25.78 -21.97
CA GLN A 182 -38.26 25.44 -22.89
C GLN A 182 -39.62 25.54 -22.20
N SER A 183 -39.98 26.75 -21.79
CA SER A 183 -41.38 27.09 -21.55
C SER A 183 -41.69 28.54 -21.92
N ILE A 184 -41.46 28.93 -23.19
CA ILE A 184 -42.09 30.14 -23.75
C ILE A 184 -42.58 29.88 -25.19
N SER A 185 -43.92 29.85 -25.30
CA SER A 185 -44.81 30.19 -26.43
C SER A 185 -44.74 29.40 -27.76
N HIS A 186 -45.81 28.67 -28.08
CA HIS A 186 -46.94 29.22 -28.85
C HIS A 186 -48.19 28.32 -28.78
#